data_AF-A0A7J9XVD3-F1
#
_entry.id   AF-A0A7J9XVD3-F1
#
_cell.length_a   1.000
_cell.length_b   1.000
_cell.length_c   1.000
_cell.angle_alpha   90.00
_cell.angle_beta   90.00
_cell.angle_gamma   90.00
#
_symmetry.space_group_name_H-M   'P 1'
#
loop_
_entity.id
_entity.type
_entity.pdbx_description
1 polymer ?
#
loop_
_entity_poly.entity_id
_entity_poly.type
_entity_poly.pdbx_seq_one_letter_code
_entity_poly.pdbx_strand_id
1 'polypeptide(L)' 'MPHAHELAVVGVGQTPYRRRHQGSNSELVREAVQEALADAQLSARDVDVVIGGFAPDGLAGEN' A
#
# COMPACT_ATOMS: atom_id res chain seq x y z
N MET A 1 19.18 -20.06 -17.64
CA MET A 1 19.34 -18.71 -17.06
C MET A 1 19.65 -18.87 -15.58
N PRO A 2 20.79 -18.38 -15.07
CA PRO A 2 21.10 -18.50 -13.65
C PRO A 2 20.09 -17.64 -12.86
N HIS A 3 19.35 -18.31 -11.99
CA HIS A 3 18.37 -17.82 -11.00
C HIS A 3 17.24 -16.95 -11.56
N ALA A 4 16.24 -17.60 -12.20
CA ALA A 4 14.90 -17.04 -12.21
C ALA A 4 14.38 -17.08 -10.76
N HIS A 5 14.33 -15.92 -10.10
CA HIS A 5 13.67 -15.81 -8.80
C HIS A 5 12.16 -15.90 -9.04
N GLU A 6 11.50 -16.84 -8.38
CA GLU A 6 10.04 -16.92 -8.38
C GLU A 6 9.48 -15.71 -7.64
N LEU A 7 8.48 -15.06 -8.24
CA LEU A 7 7.80 -13.89 -7.68
C LEU A 7 6.37 -14.26 -7.34
N ALA A 8 5.93 -13.90 -6.15
CA ALA A 8 4.56 -14.08 -5.68
C ALA A 8 4.01 -12.79 -5.07
N VAL A 9 2.70 -12.59 -5.20
CA VAL A 9 1.94 -11.64 -4.39
C VAL A 9 1.49 -12.39 -3.15
N VAL A 10 2.00 -12.00 -1.98
CA VAL A 10 1.78 -12.72 -0.72
C VAL A 10 0.73 -12.09 0.18
N GLY A 11 0.27 -10.87 -0.14
CA GLY A 11 -0.84 -10.23 0.55
C GLY A 11 -1.34 -9.00 -0.19
N VAL A 12 -2.60 -8.63 0.03
CA VAL A 12 -3.25 -7.46 -0.58
C VAL A 12 -4.08 -6.69 0.45
N GLY A 13 -4.21 -5.37 0.27
CA GLY A 13 -5.01 -4.52 1.14
C GLY A 13 -5.51 -3.28 0.40
N GLN A 14 -6.72 -2.84 0.71
CA GLN A 14 -7.34 -1.71 0.00
C GLN A 14 -8.35 -0.98 0.90
N THR A 15 -8.30 0.35 0.88
CA THR A 15 -9.34 1.15 1.52
C THR A 15 -10.64 1.13 0.70
N PRO A 16 -11.82 1.27 1.33
CA PRO A 16 -13.07 1.43 0.60
C PRO A 16 -13.06 2.67 -0.31
N TYR A 17 -13.47 2.50 -1.57
CA TYR A 17 -13.63 3.64 -2.49
C TYR A 17 -14.86 4.47 -2.10
N ARG A 18 -14.64 5.76 -1.80
CA ARG A 18 -15.67 6.69 -1.30
C ARG A 18 -15.58 8.02 -2.01
N ARG A 19 -16.68 8.78 -2.03
CA ARG A 19 -16.72 10.13 -2.62
C ARG A 19 -15.80 11.13 -1.90
N ARG A 20 -15.63 11.00 -0.59
CA ARG A 20 -14.75 11.83 0.24
C ARG A 20 -14.27 11.05 1.45
N HIS A 21 -12.97 11.09 1.74
CA HIS A 21 -12.38 10.62 2.98
C HIS A 21 -12.34 11.78 3.99
N GLN A 22 -12.60 11.49 5.28
CA GLN A 22 -12.61 12.52 6.33
C GLN A 22 -11.23 12.74 6.98
N GLY A 23 -10.27 11.85 6.71
CA GLY A 23 -8.90 11.93 7.18
C GLY A 23 -7.89 12.25 6.07
N SER A 24 -6.61 12.01 6.33
CA SER A 24 -5.51 12.29 5.38
C SER A 24 -5.27 11.17 4.38
N ASN A 25 -4.55 11.49 3.29
CA ASN A 25 -4.02 10.50 2.35
C ASN A 25 -3.10 9.49 3.06
N SER A 26 -2.30 9.93 4.04
CA SER A 26 -1.43 9.05 4.81
C SER A 26 -2.19 8.05 5.67
N GLU A 27 -3.37 8.40 6.19
CA GLU A 27 -4.24 7.46 6.90
C GLU A 27 -4.79 6.38 5.98
N LEU A 28 -5.20 6.74 4.76
CA LEU A 28 -5.63 5.78 3.74
C LEU A 28 -4.52 4.80 3.37
N VAL A 29 -3.31 5.32 3.12
CA VAL A 29 -2.14 4.47 2.83
C VAL A 29 -1.84 3.55 4.01
N ARG A 30 -1.88 4.07 5.24
CA ARG A 30 -1.63 3.27 6.44
C ARG A 30 -2.65 2.13 6.57
N GLU A 31 -3.94 2.39 6.36
CA GLU A 31 -4.98 1.36 6.42
C GLU A 31 -4.73 0.25 5.39
N ALA A 32 -4.54 0.61 4.13
CA ALA A 32 -4.29 -0.37 3.06
C ALA A 32 -3.01 -1.20 3.31
N VAL A 33 -1.93 -0.58 3.79
CA VAL A 33 -0.67 -1.29 4.08
C VAL A 33 -0.83 -2.24 5.27
N GLN A 34 -1.57 -1.85 6.32
CA GLN A 34 -1.81 -2.72 7.47
C GLN A 34 -2.64 -3.95 7.09
N GLU A 35 -3.66 -3.77 6.24
CA GLU A 35 -4.43 -4.91 5.70
C GLU A 35 -3.55 -5.86 4.86
N ALA A 36 -2.71 -5.32 3.97
CA ALA A 36 -1.84 -6.14 3.12
C ALA A 36 -0.80 -6.94 3.93
N LEU A 37 -0.21 -6.33 4.96
CA LEU A 37 0.71 -7.02 5.86
C LEU A 37 -0.01 -8.10 6.69
N ALA A 38 -1.22 -7.82 7.16
CA ALA A 38 -2.03 -8.79 7.90
C ALA A 38 -2.42 -10.00 7.05
N ASP A 39 -2.84 -9.79 5.80
CA ASP A 39 -3.15 -10.85 4.84
C ASP A 39 -1.92 -11.74 4.56
N ALA A 40 -0.75 -11.11 4.43
CA ALA A 40 0.53 -11.81 4.27
C ALA A 40 1.06 -12.47 5.55
N GLN A 41 0.46 -12.21 6.71
CA GLN A 41 1.00 -12.59 8.03
C GLN A 41 2.42 -12.08 8.29
N LEU A 42 2.73 -10.88 7.79
CA LEU A 42 4.03 -10.22 7.92
C LEU A 42 3.93 -8.95 8.77
N SER A 43 5.08 -8.40 9.10
CA SER A 43 5.21 -7.11 9.76
C SER A 43 6.03 -6.13 8.92
N ALA A 44 6.00 -4.85 9.27
CA ALA A 44 6.82 -3.84 8.59
C ALA A 44 8.34 -4.09 8.72
N ARG A 45 8.79 -4.95 9.65
CA ARG A 45 10.20 -5.33 9.79
C ARG A 45 10.67 -6.31 8.73
N ASP A 46 9.72 -6.97 8.06
CA ASP A 46 9.99 -7.97 7.01
C ASP A 46 10.06 -7.32 5.61
N VAL A 47 9.93 -5.99 5.53
CA VAL A 47 9.92 -5.23 4.28
C VAL A 47 11.27 -4.54 4.07
N ASP A 48 11.99 -4.94 3.02
CA ASP A 48 13.27 -4.33 2.64
C ASP A 48 13.09 -3.01 1.87
N VAL A 49 12.06 -2.93 1.02
CA VAL A 49 11.85 -1.81 0.10
C VAL A 49 10.37 -1.46 0.02
N VAL A 50 10.08 -0.16 0.00
CA VAL A 50 8.74 0.39 -0.24
C VAL A 50 8.72 1.14 -1.56
N ILE A 51 7.75 0.84 -2.42
CA ILE A 51 7.52 1.55 -3.68
C ILE A 51 6.13 2.20 -3.61
N GLY A 52 6.08 3.52 -3.69
CA GLY A 52 4.84 4.30 -3.65
C GLY A 52 4.56 5.00 -4.98
N GLY A 53 3.29 5.06 -5.38
CA GLY A 53 2.83 5.80 -6.54
C GLY A 53 1.69 6.73 -6.14
N PHE A 54 1.82 8.03 -6.46
CA PHE A 54 0.84 9.05 -6.13
C PHE A 54 0.56 9.91 -7.36
N ALA A 55 -0.69 10.34 -7.51
CA ALA A 55 -1.03 11.34 -8.50
C ALA A 55 -0.41 12.70 -8.09
N PRO A 56 -0.06 13.57 -9.05
CA PRO A 56 0.46 14.90 -8.73
C PRO A 56 -0.53 15.70 -7.89
N ASP A 57 -0.01 16.56 -7.00
CA ASP A 57 -0.75 17.24 -5.91
C ASP A 57 -2.09 17.88 -6.33
N GLY A 58 -2.15 18.49 -7.52
CA GLY A 58 -3.38 19.08 -8.07
C GLY A 58 -4.54 18.10 -8.30
N LEU A 59 -4.27 16.79 -8.28
CA LEU A 59 -5.22 15.69 -8.38
C LEU A 59 -5.31 14.86 -7.08
N ALA A 60 -4.39 15.07 -6.13
CA ALA A 60 -4.29 14.31 -4.87
C ALA A 60 -5.26 14.81 -3.79
N GLY A 61 -5.86 15.99 -3.96
CA GLY A 61 -6.84 16.54 -3.03
C GLY A 61 -6.25 16.97 -1.69
N GLU A 62 -4.94 17.18 -1.62
CA GLU A 62 -4.26 17.80 -0.48
C GLU A 62 -4.56 19.30 -0.46
N ASN A 63 -5.02 19.81 0.69
CA ASN A 63 -5.18 21.25 0.93
C ASN A 63 -3.88 21.85 1.46
#